data_AF-A0A927SB21-F1
#
_entry.id   AF-A0A927SB21-F1
#
_cell.length_a   1.000
_cell.length_b   1.000
_cell.length_c   1.000
_cell.angle_alpha   90.00
_cell.angle_beta   90.00
_cell.angle_gamma   90.00
#
_symmetry.space_group_name_H-M   'P 1'
#
loop_
_entity.id
_entity.type
_entity.pdbx_description
1 polymer ?
#
loop_
_entity_poly.entity_id
_entity_poly.type
_entity_poly.pdbx_seq_one_letter_code
_entity_poly.pdbx_strand_id
1 'polypeptide(L)'
;MKRMIAVCLLVALSVFMTACTDKQEKEKTVTEISFKDAVTFETIEKLNGQSVSIIGYMATMSPISGKYMYLMNMPYQSCPFCLPNTTQLSNTMAVYAPEGKTFEYTDQAIRITGTMVVKDTIDDFGYTYNYLIGDATYEVVDLSTISDKYALWQAIATDGIVNELNAMFDYLHFLCQWTEYQGAYVDENGNTVEFYMYPGDVTHYLNDDSAYGYADKYAESYFPSLINRIRAISPTELEDLVSIVEASKQKADIALNELNTAQYTYDEAADRFTLNNNEALYNHFYEVYYQFSDWMARWEL
;
A
#
# COMPACT_ATOMS: atom_id res chain seq x y z
N MET A 1 -48.92 51.90 64.02
CA MET A 1 -48.20 50.62 63.86
C MET A 1 -49.05 49.69 63.01
N LYS A 2 -48.43 49.25 61.91
CA LYS A 2 -48.83 48.35 60.80
C LYS A 2 -50.24 47.74 60.81
N ARG A 3 -51.03 48.19 59.81
CA ARG A 3 -52.26 47.57 59.30
C ARG A 3 -51.92 46.57 58.19
N MET A 4 -52.80 45.59 58.06
CA MET A 4 -53.07 44.75 56.88
C MET A 4 -52.92 45.52 55.57
N ILE A 5 -52.38 44.86 54.54
CA ILE A 5 -52.89 44.80 53.15
C ILE A 5 -51.95 43.82 52.43
N ALA A 6 -52.41 42.58 52.31
CA ALA A 6 -51.97 41.63 51.32
C ALA A 6 -53.02 41.65 50.20
N VAL A 7 -52.58 41.31 48.98
CA VAL A 7 -53.35 41.25 47.72
C VAL A 7 -53.35 42.56 46.93
N CYS A 8 -53.07 42.41 45.63
CA CYS A 8 -53.02 43.40 44.55
C CYS A 8 -51.73 44.23 44.43
N LEU A 9 -50.67 43.65 43.89
CA LEU A 9 -49.89 44.25 42.78
C LEU A 9 -48.90 43.22 42.24
N LEU A 10 -48.64 43.28 40.94
CA LEU A 10 -47.64 42.50 40.16
C LEU A 10 -48.12 41.18 39.53
N VAL A 11 -49.30 41.26 38.89
CA VAL A 11 -49.59 40.57 37.62
C VAL A 11 -48.87 41.31 36.47
N ALA A 12 -47.55 41.48 36.58
CA ALA A 12 -46.72 42.13 35.56
C ALA A 12 -45.35 41.45 35.47
N LEU A 13 -45.35 40.12 35.55
CA LEU A 13 -44.17 39.27 35.34
C LEU A 13 -44.47 38.23 34.25
N SER A 14 -44.91 38.73 33.10
CA SER A 14 -45.13 37.97 31.88
C SER A 14 -44.66 38.83 30.72
N VAL A 15 -43.35 38.85 30.48
CA VAL A 15 -42.66 38.89 29.17
C VAL A 15 -41.16 38.89 29.47
N PHE A 16 -40.59 37.70 29.67
CA PHE A 16 -39.21 37.39 29.27
C PHE A 16 -39.25 35.99 28.69
N MET A 17 -39.75 35.92 27.44
CA MET A 17 -39.46 34.79 26.57
C MET A 17 -37.98 34.88 26.21
N THR A 18 -37.14 34.33 27.09
CA THR A 18 -35.77 33.98 26.75
C THR A 18 -35.89 32.80 25.78
N ALA A 19 -35.85 33.13 24.49
CA ALA A 19 -35.56 32.18 23.45
C ALA A 19 -34.17 31.59 23.71
N CYS A 20 -34.12 30.52 24.50
CA CYS A 20 -33.03 29.57 24.42
C CYS A 20 -33.17 28.88 23.08
N THR A 21 -32.53 29.48 22.07
CA THR A 21 -32.22 28.79 20.83
C THR A 21 -31.31 27.64 21.22
N ASP A 22 -31.91 26.45 21.38
CA ASP A 22 -31.20 25.18 21.34
C ASP A 22 -30.48 25.12 19.99
N LYS A 23 -29.24 25.63 19.96
CA LYS A 23 -28.23 25.13 19.04
C LYS A 23 -27.85 23.76 19.57
N GLN A 24 -28.71 22.77 19.31
CA GLN A 24 -28.24 21.42 19.14
C GLN A 24 -27.25 21.48 17.98
N GLU A 25 -25.96 21.54 18.29
CA GLU A 25 -24.96 21.00 17.38
C GLU A 25 -25.43 19.59 17.07
N LYS A 26 -25.98 19.40 15.86
CA LYS A 26 -26.16 18.07 15.30
C LYS A 26 -24.77 17.45 15.36
N GLU A 27 -24.60 16.53 16.31
CA GLU A 27 -23.53 15.55 16.29
C GLU A 27 -23.47 15.04 14.84
N LYS A 28 -22.40 15.42 14.12
CA LYS A 28 -22.24 14.99 12.73
C LYS A 28 -22.11 13.48 12.78
N THR A 29 -23.21 12.78 12.55
CA THR A 29 -23.23 11.33 12.43
C THR A 29 -22.31 10.95 11.29
N VAL A 30 -21.19 10.32 11.61
CA VAL A 30 -20.25 9.80 10.62
C VAL A 30 -20.77 8.44 10.16
N THR A 31 -20.99 8.29 8.87
CA THR A 31 -21.44 7.02 8.29
C THR A 31 -20.23 6.13 8.02
N GLU A 32 -20.14 4.99 8.69
CA GLU A 32 -19.09 4.00 8.40
C GLU A 32 -19.42 3.24 7.11
N ILE A 33 -18.43 3.11 6.24
CA ILE A 33 -18.46 2.30 5.01
C ILE A 33 -17.25 1.35 5.01
N SER A 34 -17.34 0.23 4.30
CA SER A 34 -16.25 -0.74 4.18
C SER A 34 -16.11 -1.25 2.75
N PHE A 35 -14.93 -1.73 2.38
CA PHE A 35 -14.69 -2.37 1.08
C PHE A 35 -15.40 -3.72 0.94
N LYS A 36 -15.63 -4.43 2.05
CA LYS A 36 -16.36 -5.71 2.10
C LYS A 36 -17.86 -5.57 1.85
N ASP A 37 -18.43 -4.48 2.32
CA ASP A 37 -19.82 -4.15 2.01
C ASP A 37 -19.81 -3.69 0.56
N ALA A 38 -20.29 -4.52 -0.37
CA ALA A 38 -20.37 -4.15 -1.79
C ALA A 38 -21.30 -2.93 -2.00
N VAL A 39 -20.79 -1.74 -1.68
CA VAL A 39 -21.56 -0.50 -1.67
C VAL A 39 -21.83 -0.12 -3.11
N THR A 40 -23.12 -0.13 -3.47
CA THR A 40 -23.55 0.27 -4.81
C THR A 40 -23.35 1.76 -5.02
N PHE A 41 -23.15 2.18 -6.27
CA PHE A 41 -23.07 3.61 -6.62
C PHE A 41 -24.27 4.40 -6.12
N GLU A 42 -25.48 3.86 -6.22
CA GLU A 42 -26.69 4.51 -5.71
C GLU A 42 -26.59 4.80 -4.20
N THR A 43 -25.91 3.92 -3.45
CA THR A 43 -25.64 4.13 -2.03
C THR A 43 -24.59 5.23 -1.84
N ILE A 44 -23.52 5.24 -2.64
CA ILE A 44 -22.50 6.30 -2.64
C ILE A 44 -23.11 7.67 -2.97
N GLU A 45 -24.01 7.75 -3.96
CA GLU A 45 -24.73 8.97 -4.33
C GLU A 45 -25.57 9.52 -3.18
N LYS A 46 -26.22 8.65 -2.40
CA LYS A 46 -26.97 9.05 -1.20
C LYS A 46 -26.06 9.62 -0.11
N LEU A 47 -24.79 9.19 -0.07
CA LEU A 47 -23.79 9.69 0.87
C LEU A 47 -23.13 10.99 0.41
N ASN A 48 -23.37 11.47 -0.81
CA ASN A 48 -22.75 12.70 -1.32
C ASN A 48 -22.99 13.89 -0.37
N GLY A 49 -21.90 14.57 0.03
CA GLY A 49 -21.90 15.67 1.00
C GLY A 49 -21.98 15.24 2.46
N GLN A 50 -22.08 13.95 2.77
CA GLN A 50 -22.11 13.44 4.15
C GLN A 50 -20.71 13.10 4.67
N SER A 51 -20.55 13.14 5.99
CA SER A 51 -19.34 12.66 6.65
C SER A 51 -19.31 11.14 6.63
N VAL A 52 -18.23 10.56 6.11
CA VAL A 52 -18.02 9.11 6.06
C VAL A 52 -16.73 8.70 6.76
N SER A 53 -16.67 7.45 7.21
CA SER A 53 -15.43 6.84 7.67
C SER A 53 -15.21 5.46 7.04
N ILE A 54 -13.95 5.17 6.71
CA ILE A 54 -13.53 3.90 6.09
C ILE A 54 -12.14 3.52 6.60
N ILE A 55 -11.89 2.23 6.77
CA ILE A 55 -10.57 1.69 7.12
C ILE A 55 -9.95 1.05 5.88
N GLY A 56 -8.67 1.29 5.66
CA GLY A 56 -7.89 0.68 4.57
C GLY A 56 -6.40 0.91 4.73
N TYR A 57 -5.65 0.68 3.67
CA TYR A 57 -4.20 0.88 3.58
C TYR A 57 -3.87 1.95 2.53
N MET A 58 -2.79 2.70 2.71
CA MET A 58 -2.31 3.59 1.65
C MET A 58 -1.68 2.78 0.52
N ALA A 59 -2.00 3.12 -0.73
CA ALA A 59 -1.28 2.56 -1.88
C ALA A 59 0.16 3.10 -1.92
N THR A 60 1.11 2.24 -2.31
CA THR A 60 2.54 2.61 -2.41
C THR A 60 2.80 3.65 -3.50
N MET A 61 1.93 3.73 -4.51
CA MET A 61 1.99 4.73 -5.59
C MET A 61 1.30 6.07 -5.26
N SER A 62 0.95 6.31 -4.00
CA SER A 62 0.35 7.59 -3.62
C SER A 62 1.30 8.76 -3.94
N PRO A 63 0.79 9.91 -4.42
CA PRO A 63 1.64 11.03 -4.82
C PRO A 63 2.57 11.48 -3.71
N ILE A 64 3.84 11.72 -4.05
CA ILE A 64 4.84 12.33 -3.14
C ILE A 64 4.36 13.68 -2.60
N SER A 65 3.50 14.39 -3.34
CA SER A 65 2.91 15.65 -2.88
C SER A 65 2.02 15.52 -1.65
N GLY A 66 1.52 14.32 -1.33
CA GLY A 66 0.63 14.04 -0.20
C GLY A 66 -0.74 14.72 -0.28
N LYS A 67 -1.06 15.43 -1.37
CA LYS A 67 -2.34 16.14 -1.56
C LYS A 67 -3.54 15.20 -1.61
N TYR A 68 -3.31 14.00 -2.11
CA TYR A 68 -4.26 12.92 -2.11
C TYR A 68 -3.48 11.61 -1.97
N MET A 69 -4.20 10.54 -1.68
CA MET A 69 -3.71 9.18 -1.64
C MET A 69 -4.79 8.23 -2.19
N TYR A 70 -4.39 7.01 -2.51
CA TYR A 70 -5.36 5.94 -2.76
C TYR A 70 -5.45 5.07 -1.53
N LEU A 71 -6.66 4.92 -1.00
CA LEU A 71 -6.97 3.98 0.05
C LEU A 71 -7.38 2.65 -0.58
N MET A 72 -6.71 1.59 -0.16
CA MET A 72 -6.84 0.23 -0.68
C MET A 72 -7.39 -0.71 0.40
N ASN A 73 -8.08 -1.77 -0.01
CA ASN A 73 -8.51 -2.84 0.89
C ASN A 73 -7.40 -3.83 1.25
N MET A 74 -6.35 -3.95 0.42
CA MET A 74 -5.19 -4.78 0.69
C MET A 74 -3.91 -3.96 0.90
N PRO A 75 -3.01 -4.40 1.79
CA PRO A 75 -1.77 -3.69 2.04
C PRO A 75 -0.78 -3.84 0.87
N TYR A 76 0.09 -2.84 0.70
CA TYR A 76 1.14 -2.78 -0.33
C TYR A 76 0.65 -2.92 -1.78
N GLN A 77 -0.64 -2.75 -2.04
CA GLN A 77 -1.12 -2.67 -3.43
C GLN A 77 -0.53 -1.43 -4.10
N SER A 78 0.26 -1.65 -5.14
CA SER A 78 0.86 -0.58 -5.92
C SER A 78 -0.12 0.00 -6.93
N CYS A 79 -0.96 -0.83 -7.55
CA CYS A 79 -1.86 -0.37 -8.58
C CYS A 79 -3.25 -0.01 -8.03
N PRO A 80 -3.59 1.28 -7.91
CA PRO A 80 -4.90 1.70 -7.41
C PRO A 80 -6.04 1.31 -8.36
N PHE A 81 -5.77 1.11 -9.66
CA PHE A 81 -6.82 0.92 -10.67
C PHE A 81 -6.52 -0.15 -11.73
N CYS A 82 -5.81 -1.23 -11.39
CA CYS A 82 -5.53 -2.34 -12.32
C CYS A 82 -6.77 -3.23 -12.63
N LEU A 83 -7.97 -2.62 -12.64
CA LEU A 83 -9.32 -3.07 -13.03
C LEU A 83 -10.20 -3.68 -11.91
N PRO A 84 -11.55 -3.47 -11.94
CA PRO A 84 -12.33 -2.85 -13.01
C PRO A 84 -12.91 -1.46 -12.69
N ASN A 85 -13.25 -0.79 -13.80
CA ASN A 85 -14.03 0.43 -13.93
C ASN A 85 -15.49 0.18 -13.51
N THR A 86 -15.68 -0.14 -12.22
CA THR A 86 -16.99 -0.45 -11.64
C THR A 86 -17.47 0.72 -10.77
N THR A 87 -18.78 0.86 -10.68
CA THR A 87 -19.43 1.90 -9.88
C THR A 87 -19.64 1.47 -8.42
N GLN A 88 -19.21 0.26 -8.07
CA GLN A 88 -19.17 -0.23 -6.69
C GLN A 88 -17.89 0.21 -5.98
N LEU A 89 -17.91 0.29 -4.66
CA LEU A 89 -16.69 0.45 -3.87
C LEU A 89 -15.85 -0.82 -4.02
N SER A 90 -14.93 -0.79 -4.98
CA SER A 90 -14.48 -2.01 -5.62
C SER A 90 -13.26 -2.62 -5.00
N ASN A 91 -12.35 -1.78 -4.50
CA ASN A 91 -11.09 -2.09 -3.79
C ASN A 91 -10.28 -0.81 -3.50
N THR A 92 -10.64 0.32 -4.14
CA THR A 92 -9.89 1.57 -4.10
C THR A 92 -10.79 2.78 -3.85
N MET A 93 -10.31 3.74 -3.07
CA MET A 93 -10.93 5.03 -2.85
C MET A 93 -9.88 6.14 -2.97
N ALA A 94 -10.11 7.14 -3.83
CA ALA A 94 -9.32 8.35 -3.84
C ALA A 94 -9.66 9.21 -2.61
N VAL A 95 -8.65 9.64 -1.86
CA VAL A 95 -8.82 10.42 -0.63
C VAL A 95 -7.99 11.68 -0.72
N TYR A 96 -8.61 12.85 -0.57
CA TYR A 96 -7.97 14.15 -0.68
C TYR A 96 -7.82 14.81 0.69
N ALA A 97 -6.62 15.33 0.95
CA ALA A 97 -6.36 16.13 2.14
C ALA A 97 -7.11 17.48 2.05
N PRO A 98 -7.40 18.12 3.20
CA PRO A 98 -7.89 19.49 3.23
C PRO A 98 -6.92 20.43 2.52
N GLU A 99 -7.45 21.55 2.00
CA GLU A 99 -6.62 22.55 1.32
C GLU A 99 -5.42 22.98 2.18
N GLY A 100 -4.22 22.93 1.58
CA GLY A 100 -2.97 23.27 2.26
C GLY A 100 -2.46 22.22 3.26
N LYS A 101 -3.06 21.02 3.31
CA LYS A 101 -2.59 19.87 4.10
C LYS A 101 -2.10 18.75 3.20
N THR A 102 -1.30 17.86 3.79
CA THR A 102 -0.73 16.69 3.13
C THR A 102 -0.86 15.48 4.05
N PHE A 103 -0.91 14.29 3.45
CA PHE A 103 -0.76 13.03 4.16
C PHE A 103 0.70 12.61 4.21
N GLU A 104 1.12 12.10 5.36
CA GLU A 104 2.36 11.34 5.50
C GLU A 104 2.07 9.87 5.20
N TYR A 105 2.97 9.19 4.48
CA TYR A 105 2.80 7.79 4.13
C TYR A 105 2.94 6.87 5.36
N THR A 106 2.19 5.77 5.38
CA THR A 106 2.32 4.71 6.38
C THR A 106 1.92 3.35 5.80
N ASP A 107 2.63 2.30 6.21
CA ASP A 107 2.32 0.90 5.89
C ASP A 107 1.22 0.30 6.81
N GLN A 108 0.81 1.05 7.84
CA GLN A 108 -0.20 0.62 8.80
C GLN A 108 -1.61 0.88 8.27
N ALA A 109 -2.59 0.13 8.80
CA ALA A 109 -3.99 0.43 8.53
C ALA A 109 -4.38 1.80 9.08
N ILE A 110 -5.18 2.53 8.31
CA ILE A 110 -5.64 3.86 8.67
C ILE A 110 -7.15 3.96 8.58
N ARG A 111 -7.73 4.75 9.48
CA ARG A 111 -9.13 5.17 9.41
C ARG A 111 -9.15 6.54 8.78
N ILE A 112 -9.88 6.64 7.68
CA ILE A 112 -10.20 7.90 7.03
C ILE A 112 -11.49 8.42 7.57
N THR A 113 -11.52 9.72 7.83
CA THR A 113 -12.75 10.47 8.07
C THR A 113 -12.74 11.70 7.19
N GLY A 114 -13.78 11.88 6.40
CA GLY A 114 -13.92 13.02 5.49
C GLY A 114 -15.33 13.12 4.91
N THR A 115 -15.48 13.88 3.83
CA THR A 115 -16.77 14.08 3.16
C THR A 115 -16.82 13.25 1.89
N MET A 116 -17.87 12.45 1.70
CA MET A 116 -18.09 11.77 0.42
C MET A 116 -18.42 12.81 -0.66
N VAL A 117 -17.70 12.77 -1.77
CA VAL A 117 -17.90 13.68 -2.91
C VAL A 117 -18.13 12.85 -4.15
N VAL A 118 -19.29 13.02 -4.78
CA VAL A 118 -19.62 12.40 -6.07
C VAL A 118 -19.45 13.44 -7.18
N LYS A 119 -18.42 13.25 -8.00
CA LYS A 119 -18.09 14.06 -9.18
C LYS A 119 -17.10 13.32 -10.07
N ASP A 120 -17.17 13.54 -11.38
CA ASP A 120 -16.13 13.07 -12.30
C ASP A 120 -14.83 13.83 -12.03
N THR A 121 -13.76 13.08 -11.78
CA THR A 121 -12.42 13.59 -11.45
C THR A 121 -11.38 12.88 -12.29
N ILE A 122 -10.37 13.64 -12.73
CA ILE A 122 -9.13 13.13 -13.31
C ILE A 122 -8.00 13.63 -12.43
N ASP A 123 -7.15 12.75 -11.95
CA ASP A 123 -6.02 13.12 -11.11
C ASP A 123 -4.73 13.39 -11.90
N ASP A 124 -3.66 13.74 -11.17
CA ASP A 124 -2.35 14.08 -11.76
C ASP A 124 -1.68 12.88 -12.45
N PHE A 125 -2.09 11.64 -12.11
CA PHE A 125 -1.62 10.43 -12.76
C PHE A 125 -2.51 10.01 -13.94
N GLY A 126 -3.60 10.74 -14.21
CA GLY A 126 -4.53 10.50 -15.31
C GLY A 126 -5.60 9.46 -14.99
N TYR A 127 -5.73 9.00 -13.75
CA TYR A 127 -6.81 8.08 -13.37
C TYR A 127 -8.13 8.82 -13.26
N THR A 128 -9.21 8.13 -13.66
CA THR A 128 -10.56 8.68 -13.65
C THR A 128 -11.44 7.96 -12.64
N TYR A 129 -12.21 8.72 -11.88
CA TYR A 129 -13.18 8.20 -10.91
C TYR A 129 -14.31 9.20 -10.71
N ASN A 130 -15.46 8.71 -10.26
CA ASN A 130 -16.70 9.48 -10.11
C ASN A 130 -17.11 9.71 -8.65
N TYR A 131 -16.32 9.22 -7.69
CA TYR A 131 -16.46 9.52 -6.27
C TYR A 131 -15.09 9.54 -5.57
N LEU A 132 -15.00 10.27 -4.46
CA LEU A 132 -13.81 10.39 -3.61
C LEU A 132 -14.20 10.78 -2.18
N ILE A 133 -13.26 10.70 -1.23
CA ILE A 133 -13.40 11.33 0.09
C ILE A 133 -12.59 12.62 0.11
N GLY A 134 -13.26 13.77 0.24
CA GLY A 134 -12.65 15.09 0.31
C GLY A 134 -12.51 15.59 1.74
N ASP A 135 -11.66 16.61 1.93
CA ASP A 135 -11.38 17.24 3.23
C ASP A 135 -11.06 16.20 4.32
N ALA A 136 -10.29 15.18 3.94
CA ALA A 136 -10.14 13.99 4.73
C ALA A 136 -8.95 14.07 5.70
N THR A 137 -9.11 13.48 6.87
CA THR A 137 -8.03 13.23 7.82
C THR A 137 -7.87 11.73 8.01
N TYR A 138 -6.69 11.30 8.42
CA TYR A 138 -6.45 9.92 8.80
C TYR A 138 -5.87 9.81 10.19
N GLU A 139 -6.17 8.68 10.83
CA GLU A 139 -5.48 8.20 12.02
C GLU A 139 -5.03 6.76 11.77
N VAL A 140 -3.87 6.40 12.30
CA VAL A 140 -3.44 5.01 12.35
C VAL A 140 -4.37 4.26 13.31
N VAL A 141 -4.92 3.15 12.85
CA VAL A 141 -5.85 2.35 13.66
C VAL A 141 -5.11 1.22 14.32
N ASP A 142 -5.28 1.09 15.63
CA ASP A 142 -4.92 -0.14 16.32
C ASP A 142 -5.97 -1.23 16.05
N LEU A 143 -5.77 -1.96 14.96
CA LEU A 143 -6.65 -3.06 14.58
C LEU A 143 -6.58 -4.26 15.53
N SER A 144 -5.66 -4.30 16.50
CA SER A 144 -5.59 -5.37 17.50
C SER A 144 -6.85 -5.43 18.37
N THR A 145 -7.55 -4.30 18.51
CA THR A 145 -8.84 -4.20 19.19
C THR A 145 -10.00 -4.83 18.40
N ILE A 146 -9.78 -5.13 17.11
CA ILE A 146 -10.79 -5.66 16.18
C ILE A 146 -10.63 -7.17 16.00
N SER A 147 -9.40 -7.68 15.84
CA SER A 147 -9.13 -9.13 15.84
C SER A 147 -7.65 -9.48 16.04
N ASP A 148 -7.38 -10.67 16.57
CA ASP A 148 -6.02 -11.22 16.71
C ASP A 148 -5.29 -11.30 15.35
N LYS A 149 -6.02 -11.60 14.27
CA LYS A 149 -5.49 -11.59 12.90
C LYS A 149 -4.91 -10.22 12.54
N TYR A 150 -5.58 -9.13 12.90
CA TYR A 150 -5.08 -7.80 12.59
C TYR A 150 -3.99 -7.32 13.55
N ALA A 151 -3.95 -7.84 14.78
CA ALA A 151 -2.80 -7.64 15.67
C ALA A 151 -1.52 -8.23 15.04
N LEU A 152 -1.62 -9.42 14.45
CA LEU A 152 -0.51 -10.03 13.73
C LEU A 152 -0.10 -9.21 12.50
N TRP A 153 -1.05 -8.75 11.68
CA TRP A 153 -0.73 -7.84 10.56
C TRP A 153 -0.03 -6.57 11.03
N GLN A 154 -0.49 -5.96 12.12
CA GLN A 154 0.11 -4.76 12.67
C GLN A 154 1.56 -4.99 13.09
N ALA A 155 1.88 -6.14 13.68
CA ALA A 155 3.25 -6.52 14.02
C ALA A 155 4.12 -6.68 12.76
N ILE A 156 3.60 -7.30 11.71
CA ILE A 156 4.27 -7.46 10.40
C ILE A 156 4.57 -6.09 9.77
N ALA A 157 3.56 -5.22 9.67
CA ALA A 157 3.68 -3.91 9.05
C ALA A 157 4.64 -3.00 9.82
N THR A 158 4.58 -3.05 11.16
CA THR A 158 5.45 -2.26 12.05
C THR A 158 6.91 -2.71 11.96
N ASP A 159 7.15 -4.02 11.85
CA ASP A 159 8.50 -4.54 11.64
C ASP A 159 9.07 -4.09 10.30
N GLY A 160 8.24 -3.99 9.25
CA GLY A 160 8.66 -3.60 7.90
C GLY A 160 9.25 -4.77 7.10
N ILE A 161 9.02 -6.02 7.54
CA ILE A 161 9.50 -7.23 6.85
C ILE A 161 9.01 -7.32 5.40
N VAL A 162 7.81 -6.78 5.11
CA VAL A 162 7.24 -6.82 3.75
C VAL A 162 8.09 -6.04 2.75
N ASN A 163 8.66 -4.90 3.15
CA ASN A 163 9.58 -4.14 2.30
C ASN A 163 10.85 -4.95 1.99
N GLU A 164 11.39 -5.67 2.98
CA GLU A 164 12.56 -6.52 2.77
C GLU A 164 12.23 -7.76 1.91
N LEU A 165 11.02 -8.29 2.01
CA LEU A 165 10.55 -9.37 1.12
C LEU A 165 10.40 -8.91 -0.32
N ASN A 166 9.91 -7.68 -0.54
CA ASN A 166 9.90 -7.09 -1.89
C ASN A 166 11.33 -6.95 -2.43
N ALA A 167 12.28 -6.47 -1.63
CA ALA A 167 13.69 -6.40 -2.02
C ALA A 167 14.31 -7.79 -2.31
N MET A 168 13.90 -8.82 -1.56
CA MET A 168 14.27 -10.22 -1.85
C MET A 168 13.71 -10.68 -3.21
N PHE A 169 12.47 -10.33 -3.54
CA PHE A 169 11.89 -10.67 -4.84
C PHE A 169 12.52 -9.90 -6.00
N ASP A 170 12.88 -8.62 -5.80
CA ASP A 170 13.63 -7.84 -6.79
C ASP A 170 14.99 -8.50 -7.08
N TYR A 171 15.69 -8.93 -6.02
CA TYR A 171 16.94 -9.69 -6.13
C TYR A 171 16.76 -11.03 -6.86
N LEU A 172 15.71 -11.79 -6.53
CA LEU A 172 15.43 -13.06 -7.19
C LEU A 172 15.07 -12.86 -8.67
N HIS A 173 14.25 -11.86 -9.00
CA HIS A 173 13.92 -11.51 -10.38
C HIS A 173 15.19 -11.16 -11.17
N PHE A 174 16.05 -10.35 -10.58
CA PHE A 174 17.36 -10.02 -11.15
C PHE A 174 18.16 -11.29 -11.47
N LEU A 175 18.33 -12.21 -10.51
CA LEU A 175 19.05 -13.46 -10.75
C LEU A 175 18.42 -14.31 -11.86
N CYS A 176 17.09 -14.42 -11.89
CA CYS A 176 16.38 -15.24 -12.86
C CYS A 176 16.32 -14.64 -14.27
N GLN A 177 16.49 -13.32 -14.41
CA GLN A 177 16.20 -12.61 -15.65
C GLN A 177 17.20 -11.49 -15.99
N TRP A 178 18.42 -11.52 -15.46
CA TRP A 178 19.42 -10.46 -15.66
C TRP A 178 19.72 -10.16 -17.14
N THR A 179 19.52 -11.11 -18.05
CA THR A 179 19.71 -10.91 -19.50
C THR A 179 18.69 -9.95 -20.12
N GLU A 180 17.58 -9.69 -19.45
CA GLU A 180 16.54 -8.76 -19.91
C GLU A 180 16.76 -7.33 -19.39
N TYR A 181 17.74 -7.11 -18.50
CA TYR A 181 18.04 -5.79 -17.98
C TYR A 181 18.84 -4.98 -19.01
N GLN A 182 18.38 -3.75 -19.23
CA GLN A 182 18.96 -2.81 -20.18
C GLN A 182 19.50 -1.58 -19.45
N GLY A 183 20.60 -1.05 -19.94
CA GLY A 183 21.17 0.23 -19.55
C GLY A 183 21.40 1.13 -20.76
N ALA A 184 21.66 2.41 -20.50
CA ALA A 184 22.07 3.34 -21.54
C ALA A 184 23.11 4.32 -21.02
N TYR A 185 24.05 4.72 -21.86
CA TYR A 185 25.01 5.78 -21.59
C TYR A 185 25.17 6.70 -22.80
N VAL A 186 25.70 7.90 -22.60
CA VAL A 186 26.02 8.83 -23.69
C VAL A 186 27.50 8.69 -24.04
N ASP A 187 27.80 8.36 -25.29
CA ASP A 187 29.17 8.23 -25.77
C ASP A 187 29.89 9.59 -25.92
N GLU A 188 31.18 9.56 -26.28
CA GLU A 188 32.00 10.76 -26.48
C GLU A 188 31.49 11.67 -27.62
N ASN A 189 30.63 11.14 -28.50
CA ASN A 189 30.03 11.87 -29.61
C ASN A 189 28.63 12.41 -29.29
N GLY A 190 28.13 12.19 -28.07
CA GLY A 190 26.79 12.62 -27.65
C GLY A 190 25.67 11.66 -28.07
N ASN A 191 25.97 10.45 -28.54
CA ASN A 191 24.97 9.45 -28.89
C ASN A 191 24.58 8.64 -27.65
N THR A 192 23.27 8.38 -27.49
CA THR A 192 22.82 7.38 -26.52
C THR A 192 23.11 5.99 -27.06
N VAL A 193 23.88 5.21 -26.30
CA VAL A 193 24.18 3.80 -26.55
C VAL A 193 23.42 2.98 -25.53
N GLU A 194 22.53 2.12 -26.00
CA GLU A 194 21.79 1.15 -25.19
C GLU A 194 22.56 -0.17 -25.16
N PHE A 195 22.53 -0.87 -24.04
CA PHE A 195 23.19 -2.16 -23.88
C PHE A 195 22.38 -3.08 -22.96
N TYR A 196 22.48 -4.39 -23.21
CA TYR A 196 22.02 -5.41 -22.26
C TYR A 196 23.14 -5.73 -21.27
N MET A 197 22.77 -6.15 -20.06
CA MET A 197 23.77 -6.58 -19.09
C MET A 197 24.57 -7.81 -19.55
N TYR A 198 25.85 -7.80 -19.22
CA TYR A 198 26.78 -8.90 -19.42
C TYR A 198 26.96 -9.68 -18.09
N PRO A 199 27.40 -10.96 -18.13
CA PRO A 199 27.66 -11.73 -16.90
C PRO A 199 28.64 -11.04 -15.92
N GLY A 200 29.59 -10.26 -16.45
CA GLY A 200 30.51 -9.46 -15.65
C GLY A 200 29.80 -8.35 -14.87
N ASP A 201 28.80 -7.70 -15.48
CA ASP A 201 27.98 -6.68 -14.82
C ASP A 201 27.14 -7.31 -13.72
N VAL A 202 26.56 -8.49 -13.96
CA VAL A 202 25.83 -9.25 -12.94
C VAL A 202 26.70 -9.48 -11.73
N THR A 203 27.93 -9.96 -11.95
CA THR A 203 28.91 -10.20 -10.88
C THR A 203 29.25 -8.90 -10.14
N HIS A 204 29.36 -7.78 -10.85
CA HIS A 204 29.58 -6.48 -10.24
C HIS A 204 28.42 -6.08 -9.31
N TYR A 205 27.17 -6.14 -9.78
CA TYR A 205 25.98 -5.87 -8.97
C TYR A 205 25.90 -6.77 -7.73
N LEU A 206 26.21 -8.05 -7.85
CA LEU A 206 26.21 -8.99 -6.72
C LEU A 206 27.26 -8.67 -5.65
N ASN A 207 28.32 -7.93 -5.99
CA ASN A 207 29.37 -7.53 -5.06
C ASN A 207 29.34 -6.04 -4.69
N ASP A 208 28.40 -5.27 -5.26
CA ASP A 208 28.24 -3.86 -4.98
C ASP A 208 27.44 -3.66 -3.68
N ASP A 209 28.04 -2.93 -2.74
CA ASP A 209 27.47 -2.57 -1.43
C ASP A 209 26.78 -1.20 -1.43
N SER A 210 26.67 -0.56 -2.60
CA SER A 210 25.90 0.66 -2.81
C SER A 210 24.39 0.41 -2.77
N ALA A 211 23.60 1.49 -2.78
CA ALA A 211 22.15 1.43 -2.83
C ALA A 211 21.58 0.80 -4.12
N TYR A 212 22.41 0.57 -5.13
CA TYR A 212 22.02 -0.04 -6.40
C TYR A 212 22.50 -1.48 -6.54
N GLY A 213 23.32 -1.96 -5.62
CA GLY A 213 23.89 -3.30 -5.62
C GLY A 213 23.06 -4.32 -4.83
N TYR A 214 23.53 -5.56 -4.85
CA TYR A 214 22.90 -6.70 -4.16
C TYR A 214 23.85 -7.40 -3.19
N ALA A 215 24.97 -6.79 -2.77
CA ALA A 215 25.95 -7.47 -1.89
C ALA A 215 25.35 -7.96 -0.57
N ASP A 216 24.41 -7.21 0.00
CA ASP A 216 23.70 -7.59 1.23
C ASP A 216 22.73 -8.76 1.01
N LYS A 217 22.06 -8.81 -0.15
CA LYS A 217 21.16 -9.93 -0.54
C LYS A 217 21.95 -11.19 -0.92
N TYR A 218 23.13 -11.00 -1.51
CA TYR A 218 24.03 -12.07 -1.94
C TYR A 218 24.77 -12.75 -0.77
N ALA A 219 24.80 -12.12 0.41
CA ALA A 219 25.41 -12.72 1.59
C ALA A 219 24.71 -14.02 2.01
N GLU A 220 25.49 -15.05 2.39
CA GLU A 220 24.95 -16.35 2.86
C GLU A 220 23.96 -16.22 4.03
N SER A 221 24.13 -15.17 4.84
CA SER A 221 23.28 -14.87 5.98
C SER A 221 21.94 -14.22 5.64
N TYR A 222 21.72 -13.76 4.42
CA TYR A 222 20.54 -12.96 4.05
C TYR A 222 19.22 -13.70 4.32
N PHE A 223 18.97 -14.81 3.62
CA PHE A 223 17.75 -15.60 3.79
C PHE A 223 17.59 -16.16 5.22
N PRO A 224 18.62 -16.73 5.88
CA PRO A 224 18.53 -17.12 7.29
C PRO A 224 18.12 -15.97 8.23
N SER A 225 18.64 -14.76 7.98
CA SER A 225 18.30 -13.58 8.80
C SER A 225 16.86 -13.16 8.59
N LEU A 226 16.34 -13.24 7.35
CA LEU A 226 14.92 -12.99 7.06
C LEU A 226 14.00 -13.98 7.78
N ILE A 227 14.32 -15.27 7.72
CA ILE A 227 13.55 -16.32 8.40
C ILE A 227 13.51 -16.07 9.92
N ASN A 228 14.67 -15.75 10.51
CA ASN A 228 14.75 -15.44 11.93
C ASN A 228 13.94 -14.19 12.30
N ARG A 229 13.93 -13.16 11.45
CA ARG A 229 13.13 -11.95 11.63
C ARG A 229 11.64 -12.25 11.57
N ILE A 230 11.19 -13.05 10.60
CA ILE A 230 9.78 -13.49 10.50
C ILE A 230 9.35 -14.24 11.77
N ARG A 231 10.16 -15.21 12.23
CA ARG A 231 9.87 -15.98 13.45
C ARG A 231 9.93 -15.14 14.73
N ALA A 232 10.65 -14.02 14.73
CA ALA A 232 10.66 -13.07 15.83
C ALA A 232 9.35 -12.25 15.90
N ILE A 233 8.67 -12.02 14.78
CA ILE A 233 7.33 -11.40 14.72
C ILE A 233 6.28 -12.37 15.28
N SER A 234 6.25 -13.60 14.76
CA SER A 234 5.42 -14.67 15.31
C SER A 234 6.10 -16.03 15.16
N PRO A 235 6.35 -16.76 16.26
CA PRO A 235 7.07 -18.03 16.21
C PRO A 235 6.37 -19.16 15.44
N THR A 236 5.06 -19.06 15.23
CA THR A 236 4.27 -20.17 14.65
C THR A 236 3.25 -19.75 13.60
N GLU A 237 2.77 -18.50 13.61
CA GLU A 237 1.67 -18.10 12.71
C GLU A 237 2.14 -17.65 11.31
N LEU A 238 3.45 -17.55 11.09
CA LEU A 238 4.06 -17.09 9.84
C LEU A 238 4.93 -18.15 9.16
N GLU A 239 4.77 -19.43 9.49
CA GLU A 239 5.57 -20.50 8.90
C GLU A 239 5.29 -20.69 7.39
N ASP A 240 4.13 -20.26 6.90
CA ASP A 240 3.86 -20.20 5.46
C ASP A 240 4.73 -19.15 4.76
N LEU A 241 4.92 -17.98 5.37
CA LEU A 241 5.84 -16.95 4.88
C LEU A 241 7.29 -17.42 4.94
N VAL A 242 7.68 -18.11 6.01
CA VAL A 242 8.99 -18.76 6.11
C VAL A 242 9.20 -19.74 4.96
N SER A 243 8.19 -20.57 4.66
CA SER A 243 8.26 -21.55 3.55
C SER A 243 8.47 -20.85 2.19
N ILE A 244 7.84 -19.68 1.98
CA ILE A 244 8.05 -18.86 0.78
C ILE A 244 9.50 -18.37 0.71
N VAL A 245 10.06 -17.88 1.82
CA VAL A 245 11.46 -17.41 1.86
C VAL A 245 12.46 -18.55 1.62
N GLU A 246 12.21 -19.74 2.20
CA GLU A 246 13.02 -20.94 1.97
C GLU A 246 12.97 -21.38 0.49
N ALA A 247 11.78 -21.37 -0.12
CA ALA A 247 11.61 -21.67 -1.53
C ALA A 247 12.34 -20.63 -2.41
N SER A 248 12.19 -19.34 -2.12
CA SER A 248 12.90 -18.26 -2.82
C SER A 248 14.41 -18.42 -2.75
N LYS A 249 14.95 -18.80 -1.58
CA LYS A 249 16.38 -19.13 -1.43
C LYS A 249 16.79 -20.25 -2.38
N GLN A 250 16.02 -21.35 -2.40
CA GLN A 250 16.33 -22.48 -3.27
C GLN A 250 16.36 -22.05 -4.75
N LYS A 251 15.43 -21.21 -5.18
CA LYS A 251 15.42 -20.67 -6.55
C LYS A 251 16.60 -19.76 -6.83
N ALA A 252 16.97 -18.89 -5.89
CA ALA A 252 18.15 -18.04 -5.99
C ALA A 252 19.44 -18.86 -6.12
N ASP A 253 19.60 -19.93 -5.30
CA ASP A 253 20.75 -20.83 -5.36
C ASP A 253 20.87 -21.50 -6.75
N ILE A 254 19.74 -21.89 -7.36
CA ILE A 254 19.70 -22.47 -8.71
C ILE A 254 20.15 -21.44 -9.75
N ALA A 255 19.58 -20.24 -9.74
CA ALA A 255 19.91 -19.17 -10.69
C ALA A 255 21.40 -18.74 -10.57
N LEU A 256 21.91 -18.60 -9.33
CA LEU A 256 23.32 -18.33 -9.06
C LEU A 256 24.23 -19.44 -9.58
N ASN A 257 23.85 -20.71 -9.42
CA ASN A 257 24.62 -21.81 -9.95
C ASN A 257 24.68 -21.77 -11.49
N GLU A 258 23.58 -21.41 -12.18
CA GLU A 258 23.59 -21.23 -13.63
C GLU A 258 24.55 -20.12 -14.07
N LEU A 259 24.54 -18.98 -13.38
CA LEU A 259 25.50 -17.89 -13.62
C LEU A 259 26.94 -18.37 -13.42
N ASN A 260 27.23 -19.00 -12.27
CA ASN A 260 28.59 -19.43 -11.88
C ASN A 260 29.15 -20.56 -12.77
N THR A 261 28.27 -21.37 -13.36
CA THR A 261 28.64 -22.46 -14.27
C THR A 261 28.50 -22.07 -15.75
N ALA A 262 28.36 -20.77 -16.03
CA ALA A 262 28.26 -20.20 -17.37
C ALA A 262 27.16 -20.83 -18.24
N GLN A 263 25.98 -21.08 -17.67
CA GLN A 263 24.81 -21.63 -18.38
C GLN A 263 24.05 -20.55 -19.15
N TYR A 264 24.77 -19.83 -20.01
CA TYR A 264 24.22 -18.79 -20.88
C TYR A 264 24.94 -18.80 -22.23
N THR A 265 24.26 -18.31 -23.26
CA THR A 265 24.78 -18.25 -24.63
C THR A 265 24.64 -16.82 -25.18
N TYR A 266 25.66 -16.33 -25.86
CA TYR A 266 25.60 -15.03 -26.54
C TYR A 266 24.86 -15.16 -27.89
N ASP A 267 23.87 -14.31 -28.09
CA ASP A 267 23.12 -14.17 -29.34
C ASP A 267 23.65 -12.97 -30.12
N GLU A 268 24.44 -13.25 -31.17
CA GLU A 268 25.04 -12.22 -32.04
C GLU A 268 23.99 -11.38 -32.77
N ALA A 269 22.80 -11.92 -33.06
CA ALA A 269 21.77 -11.19 -33.79
C ALA A 269 21.02 -10.20 -32.90
N ALA A 270 20.87 -10.53 -31.62
CA ALA A 270 20.25 -9.67 -30.62
C ALA A 270 21.25 -8.83 -29.80
N ASP A 271 22.56 -9.04 -30.01
CA ASP A 271 23.67 -8.43 -29.25
C ASP A 271 23.47 -8.53 -27.74
N ARG A 272 23.12 -9.73 -27.25
CA ARG A 272 22.88 -9.98 -25.83
C ARG A 272 23.11 -11.44 -25.43
N PHE A 273 23.32 -11.66 -24.14
CA PHE A 273 23.29 -13.00 -23.58
C PHE A 273 21.85 -13.50 -23.41
N THR A 274 21.68 -14.81 -23.46
CA THR A 274 20.44 -15.52 -23.16
C THR A 274 20.73 -16.63 -22.16
N LEU A 275 19.82 -16.84 -21.21
CA LEU A 275 19.93 -17.94 -20.25
C LEU A 275 19.54 -19.25 -20.93
N ASN A 276 20.35 -20.30 -20.76
CA ASN A 276 20.06 -21.59 -21.39
C ASN A 276 18.73 -22.19 -20.90
N ASN A 277 18.38 -21.94 -19.63
CA ASN A 277 17.12 -22.36 -19.02
C ASN A 277 16.17 -21.19 -18.73
N ASN A 278 16.15 -20.16 -19.60
CA ASN A 278 15.40 -18.92 -19.39
C ASN A 278 13.94 -19.14 -18.93
N GLU A 279 13.19 -20.03 -19.60
CA GLU A 279 11.79 -20.31 -19.24
C GLU A 279 11.65 -20.91 -17.83
N ALA A 280 12.56 -21.80 -17.43
CA ALA A 280 12.53 -22.40 -16.11
C ALA A 280 12.83 -21.38 -15.01
N LEU A 281 13.84 -20.52 -15.22
CA LEU A 281 14.20 -19.46 -14.28
C LEU A 281 13.11 -18.39 -14.17
N TYR A 282 12.49 -18.01 -15.29
CA TYR A 282 11.29 -17.16 -15.31
C TYR A 282 10.19 -17.76 -14.42
N ASN A 283 9.84 -19.03 -14.65
CA ASN A 283 8.82 -19.71 -13.87
C ASN A 283 9.20 -19.85 -12.39
N HIS A 284 10.48 -20.03 -12.06
CA HIS A 284 10.95 -20.09 -10.68
C HIS A 284 10.65 -18.80 -9.91
N PHE A 285 10.82 -17.63 -10.51
CA PHE A 285 10.46 -16.36 -9.89
C PHE A 285 8.94 -16.28 -9.64
N TYR A 286 8.13 -16.50 -10.68
CA TYR A 286 6.68 -16.35 -10.56
C TYR A 286 6.02 -17.36 -9.63
N GLU A 287 6.56 -18.57 -9.51
CA GLU A 287 6.06 -19.59 -8.58
C GLU A 287 6.02 -19.07 -7.14
N VAL A 288 7.13 -18.52 -6.64
CA VAL A 288 7.23 -18.01 -5.27
C VAL A 288 6.62 -16.62 -5.12
N TYR A 289 6.68 -15.78 -6.16
CA TYR A 289 6.06 -14.47 -6.15
C TYR A 289 4.53 -14.57 -6.04
N TYR A 290 3.89 -15.49 -6.76
CA TYR A 290 2.44 -15.70 -6.64
C TYR A 290 2.04 -16.26 -5.28
N GLN A 291 2.84 -17.15 -4.68
CA GLN A 291 2.59 -17.60 -3.30
C GLN A 291 2.65 -16.43 -2.31
N PHE A 292 3.58 -15.50 -2.49
CA PHE A 292 3.65 -14.28 -1.68
C PHE A 292 2.47 -13.34 -1.93
N SER A 293 2.06 -13.18 -3.19
CA SER A 293 0.87 -12.39 -3.54
C SER A 293 -0.41 -12.97 -2.90
N ASP A 294 -0.59 -14.29 -2.96
CA ASP A 294 -1.70 -14.99 -2.28
C ASP A 294 -1.60 -14.84 -0.76
N TRP A 295 -0.39 -14.90 -0.19
CA TRP A 295 -0.14 -14.68 1.23
C TRP A 295 -0.59 -13.26 1.65
N MET A 296 -0.25 -12.25 0.85
CA MET A 296 -0.64 -10.84 1.06
C MET A 296 -2.15 -10.63 0.99
N ALA A 297 -2.83 -11.30 0.06
CA ALA A 297 -4.27 -11.17 -0.13
C ALA A 297 -5.08 -11.57 1.12
N ARG A 298 -4.53 -12.40 2.01
CA ARG A 298 -5.21 -12.82 3.24
C ARG A 298 -5.40 -11.68 4.24
N TRP A 299 -4.71 -10.55 4.07
CA TRP A 299 -4.80 -9.38 4.93
C TRP A 299 -5.84 -8.34 4.49
N GLU A 300 -6.66 -8.69 3.49
CA GLU A 300 -7.75 -7.87 2.98
C GLU A 300 -8.77 -7.42 4.05
N LEU A 301 -9.10 -6.13 4.01
CA LEU A 301 -10.03 -5.44 4.91
C LEU A 301 -11.45 -5.33 4.35
#